data_AF-A0AAD6AEX8-F1
#
_entry.id   AF-A0AAD6AEX8-F1
#
_cell.length_a   1.000
_cell.length_b   1.000
_cell.length_c   1.000
_cell.angle_alpha   90.00
_cell.angle_beta   90.00
_cell.angle_gamma   90.00
#
_symmetry.space_group_name_H-M   'P 1'
#
loop_
_entity.id
_entity.type
_entity.pdbx_description
1 polymer ?
#
loop_
_entity_poly.entity_id
_entity_poly.type
_entity_poly.pdbx_seq_one_letter_code
_entity_poly.pdbx_strand_id
1 'polypeptide(L)' 'MMGVKTLLLALLLDALEGAGSMPGSLTEVIRTDVSLRGVVLAAAVRFNDQSNDAFLFKPSAILRAQRQVRNQVT' A
#
# COMPACT_ATOMS: atom_id res chain seq x y z
N MET A 1 -41.30 -19.28 -2.20
CA MET A 1 -40.44 -18.09 -2.40
C MET A 1 -39.10 -18.14 -1.62
N MET A 2 -38.56 -19.32 -1.27
CA MET A 2 -37.32 -19.41 -0.47
C MET A 2 -36.04 -19.64 -1.30
N GLY A 3 -36.14 -20.23 -2.49
CA GLY A 3 -34.96 -20.60 -3.30
C GLY A 3 -34.23 -19.45 -4.00
N VAL A 4 -34.95 -18.37 -4.37
CA VAL A 4 -34.34 -17.21 -5.04
C VAL A 4 -33.47 -16.42 -4.07
N LYS A 5 -33.93 -16.29 -2.82
CA LYS A 5 -33.20 -15.55 -1.78
C LYS A 5 -31.91 -16.26 -1.36
N THR A 6 -31.92 -17.60 -1.28
CA THR A 6 -30.71 -18.39 -1.03
C THR A 6 -29.73 -18.35 -2.19
N LEU A 7 -30.20 -18.38 -3.45
CA LEU A 7 -29.32 -18.20 -4.62
C LEU A 7 -28.65 -16.82 -4.64
N LEU A 8 -29.42 -15.77 -4.34
CA LEU A 8 -28.91 -14.39 -4.27
C LEU A 8 -27.86 -14.23 -3.16
N LEU A 9 -28.07 -14.91 -2.02
CA LEU A 9 -27.11 -14.89 -0.92
C LEU A 9 -25.82 -15.63 -1.31
N ALA A 10 -25.92 -16.79 -1.96
CA ALA A 10 -24.75 -17.54 -2.41
C ALA A 10 -23.91 -16.74 -3.42
N LEU A 11 -24.55 -16.10 -4.40
CA LEU A 11 -23.87 -15.22 -5.37
C LEU A 11 -23.21 -14.01 -4.70
N LEU A 12 -23.82 -13.45 -3.66
CA LEU A 12 -23.25 -12.34 -2.90
C LEU A 12 -22.04 -12.77 -2.05
N LEU A 13 -22.10 -13.97 -1.47
CA LEU A 13 -20.97 -14.55 -0.73
C LEU A 13 -19.79 -14.85 -1.66
N ASP A 14 -20.03 -15.48 -2.82
CA ASP A 14 -18.99 -15.74 -3.82
C ASP A 14 -18.35 -14.44 -4.34
N ALA A 15 -19.15 -13.39 -4.55
CA ALA A 15 -18.65 -12.07 -4.96
C ALA A 15 -17.81 -11.39 -3.87
N LEU A 16 -18.12 -11.64 -2.59
CA LEU A 16 -17.37 -11.10 -1.46
C LEU A 16 -16.08 -11.89 -1.21
N GLU A 17 -16.09 -13.21 -1.39
CA GLU A 17 -14.90 -14.07 -1.29
C GLU A 17 -13.94 -13.85 -2.47
N GLY A 18 -14.46 -13.53 -3.66
CA GLY A 18 -13.68 -13.11 -4.82
C GLY A 18 -13.07 -11.70 -4.70
N ALA A 19 -13.47 -10.91 -3.70
CA ALA A 19 -12.88 -9.60 -3.39
C ALA A 19 -11.55 -9.72 -2.61
N GLY A 20 -10.77 -10.77 -2.89
CA GLY A 20 -9.38 -10.85 -2.47
C GLY A 20 -8.58 -9.64 -2.97
N SER A 21 -7.57 -9.24 -2.21
CA SER A 21 -6.66 -8.13 -2.54
C SER A 21 -6.27 -8.16 -4.02
N MET A 22 -6.80 -7.23 -4.81
CA MET A 22 -6.54 -7.12 -6.25
C MET A 22 -5.02 -7.03 -6.51
N PRO A 23 -4.50 -7.59 -7.62
CA PRO A 23 -3.10 -7.40 -7.99
C PRO A 23 -2.74 -5.92 -7.98
N GLY A 24 -1.65 -5.57 -7.29
CA GLY A 24 -1.26 -4.17 -7.10
C GLY A 24 -2.08 -3.40 -6.06
N SER A 25 -2.84 -4.07 -5.19
CA SER A 25 -3.39 -3.39 -4.01
C SER A 25 -2.28 -2.92 -3.07
N LEU A 26 -2.55 -1.83 -2.35
CA LEU A 26 -1.67 -1.33 -1.31
C LEU A 26 -1.73 -2.28 -0.10
N THR A 27 -0.57 -2.69 0.38
CA THR A 27 -0.44 -3.46 1.61
C THR A 27 0.31 -2.63 2.63
N GLU A 28 -0.20 -2.57 3.86
CA GLU A 28 0.52 -1.91 4.96
C GLU A 28 1.86 -2.60 5.22
N VAL A 29 2.87 -1.80 5.55
CA VAL A 29 4.21 -2.26 5.91
C VAL A 29 4.43 -1.94 7.38
N ILE A 30 4.98 -2.90 8.11
CA ILE A 30 5.31 -2.71 9.52
C ILE A 30 6.40 -1.65 9.61
N ARG A 31 6.22 -0.64 10.47
CA ARG A 31 7.14 0.51 10.56
C ARG A 31 8.59 0.14 10.92
N THR A 32 8.78 -1.01 11.57
CA THR A 32 10.09 -1.54 11.95
C THR A 32 10.77 -2.37 10.86
N ASP A 33 10.14 -2.52 9.70
CA ASP A 33 10.71 -3.23 8.56
C ASP A 33 12.03 -2.58 8.12
N VAL A 34 13.07 -3.38 7.96
CA VAL A 34 14.41 -2.91 7.58
C VAL A 34 14.40 -2.24 6.20
N SER A 35 13.54 -2.70 5.29
CA SER A 35 13.41 -2.13 3.94
C SER A 35 12.91 -0.69 3.98
N LEU A 36 12.08 -0.30 4.97
CA LEU A 36 11.60 1.08 5.10
C LEU A 36 12.72 2.06 5.41
N ARG A 37 13.80 1.64 6.09
CA ARG A 37 14.93 2.54 6.39
C ARG A 37 15.58 3.06 5.12
N GLY A 38 15.81 2.17 4.14
CA GLY A 38 16.38 2.55 2.85
C GLY A 38 15.46 3.48 2.06
N VAL A 39 14.16 3.18 2.03
CA VAL A 39 13.16 3.99 1.33
C VAL A 39 13.04 5.39 1.95
N VAL A 40 13.00 5.50 3.27
CA VAL A 40 12.91 6.77 3.99
C VAL A 40 14.17 7.61 3.80
N LEU A 41 15.35 6.99 3.81
CA LEU A 41 16.60 7.68 3.52
C LEU A 41 16.62 8.21 2.08
N ALA A 42 16.27 7.38 1.10
CA ALA A 42 16.20 7.80 -0.30
C ALA A 42 15.18 8.93 -0.51
N ALA A 43 14.03 8.88 0.16
CA ALA A 43 13.03 9.95 0.12
C ALA A 43 13.56 11.26 0.71
N ALA A 44 14.28 11.21 1.84
CA ALA A 44 14.88 12.38 2.45
C ALA A 44 15.95 13.03 1.56
N VAL A 45 16.83 12.21 0.97
CA VAL A 45 17.85 12.67 0.02
C VAL A 45 17.18 13.36 -1.17
N ARG A 46 16.21 12.69 -1.81
CA ARG A 46 15.49 13.25 -2.95
C ARG A 46 14.76 14.55 -2.61
N PHE A 47 14.17 14.65 -1.42
CA PHE A 47 13.53 15.88 -0.97
C PHE A 47 14.53 17.03 -0.84
N ASN A 48 15.67 16.78 -0.18
CA ASN A 48 16.72 17.78 -0.02
C ASN A 48 17.27 18.25 -1.37
N ASP A 49 17.53 17.32 -2.30
CA ASP A 49 18.03 17.64 -3.64
C ASP A 49 17.04 18.47 -4.48
N GLN A 50 15.73 18.36 -4.20
CA GLN A 50 14.67 19.10 -4.89
C GLN A 50 14.24 20.37 -4.15
N SER A 51 14.75 20.58 -2.94
CA SER A 51 14.46 21.77 -2.13
C SER A 51 15.51 22.85 -2.38
N ASN A 52 15.11 24.12 -2.28
CA ASN A 52 16.02 25.26 -2.31
C ASN A 52 16.23 25.86 -0.91
N ASP A 53 16.23 25.00 0.11
CA ASP A 53 16.47 25.43 1.49
C ASP A 53 17.97 25.48 1.78
N ALA A 54 18.37 26.34 2.71
CA ALA A 54 19.75 26.45 3.16
C ALA A 54 20.15 25.31 4.12
N PHE A 55 19.18 24.56 4.64
CA PHE A 55 19.39 23.47 5.59
C PHE A 55 18.85 22.13 5.09
N LEU A 56 19.49 21.05 5.54
CA LEU A 56 19.05 19.69 5.24
C LEU A 56 17.91 19.26 6.16
N PHE A 57 16.90 18.64 5.56
CA PHE A 57 15.81 18.01 6.28
C PHE A 57 16.13 16.57 6.63
N LYS A 58 15.75 16.19 7.85
CA LYS A 58 15.77 14.81 8.36
C LYS A 58 14.33 14.36 8.65
N PRO A 59 13.95 13.13 8.27
CA PRO A 59 12.65 12.57 8.65
C PRO A 59 12.49 12.52 10.17
N SER A 60 11.39 13.08 10.68
CA SER A 60 11.07 13.08 12.12
C SER A 60 10.23 11.86 12.54
N ALA A 61 9.26 11.46 11.72
CA ALA A 61 8.37 10.34 11.99
C ALA A 61 7.83 9.71 10.69
N ILE A 62 7.50 8.41 10.74
CA ILE A 62 6.76 7.70 9.69
C ILE A 62 5.32 7.54 10.16
N LEU A 63 4.39 8.30 9.55
CA LEU A 63 2.98 8.25 9.91
C LEU A 63 2.28 7.01 9.32
N ARG A 64 2.63 6.65 8.09
CA ARG A 64 2.08 5.49 7.37
C ARG A 64 3.14 4.92 6.44
N ALA A 65 3.11 3.61 6.25
CA ALA A 65 3.97 2.93 5.30
C ALA A 65 3.14 1.89 4.56
N GLN A 66 3.06 2.02 3.24
CA GLN A 66 2.37 1.07 2.38
C GLN A 66 3.28 0.71 1.22
N ARG A 67 3.18 -0.53 0.75
CA ARG A 67 3.84 -0.96 -0.48
C ARG A 67 2.79 -1.43 -1.48
N GLN A 68 3.15 -1.30 -2.74
CA GLN A 68 2.42 -1.91 -3.85
C GLN A 68 3.43 -2.73 -4.65
N VAL A 69 3.13 -4.01 -4.84
CA VAL A 69 3.89 -4.84 -5.78
C VAL A 69 3.20 -4.68 -7.14
N ARG A 70 3.91 -4.07 -8.10
CA ARG A 70 3.47 -4.07 -9.51
C ARG A 70 4.30 -5.05 -10.29
N ASN A 71 3.66 -5.82 -11.16
CA ASN A 71 4.38 -6.51 -12.22
C ASN A 71 4.91 -5.45 -13.18
N GLN A 72 6.22 -5.40 -13.36
CA GLN A 72 6.79 -4.66 -14.48
C GLN A 72 6.50 -5.48 -15.73
N VAL A 73 5.64 -4.96 -16.61
CA VAL A 73 5.58 -5.43 -18.00
C VAL A 73 6.71 -4.67 -18.71
N THR A 74 7.83 -5.36 -18.90
CA THR A 74 8.96 -4.88 -19.71
C THR A 74 8.66 -5.07 -21.18
#